data_AF-A0A7Y3PXF1-F1
#
_entry.id   AF-A0A7Y3PXF1-F1
#
_cell.length_a   1.000
_cell.length_b   1.000
_cell.length_c   1.000
_cell.angle_alpha   90.00
_cell.angle_beta   90.00
_cell.angle_gamma   90.00
#
_symmetry.space_group_name_H-M   'P 1'
#
loop_
_entity.id
_entity.type
_entity.pdbx_description
1 polymer ?
#
loop_
_entity_poly.entity_id
_entity_poly.type
_entity_poly.pdbx_seq_one_letter_code
_entity_poly.pdbx_strand_id
1 'polypeptide(L)'
;PTDTVRLRLANPTSYVDLRGPTTCALITPTEKQSIHDRLGPDPLRDDAAPETAYRRISRSRTTIAALLMDQKVIAGVGNVYRAEVLFRHGIDPYRTGNTLTPPEWDAIWHDLVDLMHEGVRNNRIDTVRPEHTPEAMGRPPRVDDHGGEVYVYRRANLPCHICGGEIRTADLAARNLFWCPTCQKP
;
A
#
# COMPACT_ATOMS: atom_id res chain seq x y z
N PRO A 1 -11.13 24.92 -14.10
CA PRO A 1 -10.36 23.96 -13.25
C PRO A 1 -11.12 23.76 -11.94
N THR A 2 -11.16 22.56 -11.38
CA THR A 2 -11.75 22.34 -10.05
C THR A 2 -10.76 22.77 -8.96
N ASP A 3 -11.23 23.04 -7.75
CA ASP A 3 -10.39 23.45 -6.60
C ASP A 3 -9.34 22.39 -6.19
N THR A 4 -9.49 21.18 -6.71
CA THR A 4 -8.60 20.03 -6.49
C THR A 4 -7.47 19.91 -7.50
N VAL A 5 -7.44 20.73 -8.56
CA VAL A 5 -6.35 20.73 -9.56
C VAL A 5 -5.09 21.34 -8.94
N ARG A 6 -3.98 20.61 -9.00
CA ARG A 6 -2.68 21.01 -8.46
C ARG A 6 -1.68 21.42 -9.53
N LEU A 7 -1.78 20.83 -10.72
CA LEU A 7 -1.02 21.21 -11.91
C LEU A 7 -1.89 20.96 -13.14
N ARG A 8 -1.87 21.90 -14.08
CA ARG A 8 -2.44 21.71 -15.42
C ARG A 8 -1.32 21.82 -16.44
N LEU A 9 -1.18 20.79 -17.26
CA LEU A 9 -0.40 20.84 -18.49
C LEU A 9 -1.37 21.02 -19.64
N ALA A 10 -1.21 22.05 -20.47
CA ALA A 10 -2.14 22.34 -21.55
C ALA A 10 -1.42 22.78 -22.82
N ASN A 11 -2.04 22.47 -23.95
CA ASN A 11 -1.72 23.01 -25.27
C ASN A 11 -3.03 23.58 -25.89
N PRO A 12 -3.03 24.09 -27.14
CA PRO A 12 -4.23 24.68 -27.73
C PRO A 12 -5.44 23.75 -27.89
N THR A 13 -5.25 22.42 -27.91
CA THR A 13 -6.32 21.44 -28.20
C THR A 13 -6.61 20.48 -27.03
N SER A 14 -5.72 20.37 -26.05
CA SER A 14 -5.88 19.45 -24.92
C SER A 14 -5.26 19.95 -23.62
N TYR A 15 -5.71 19.38 -22.51
CA TYR A 15 -5.10 19.59 -21.20
C TYR A 15 -5.13 18.30 -20.36
N VAL A 16 -4.21 18.22 -19.41
CA VAL A 16 -4.14 17.20 -18.37
C VAL A 16 -4.13 17.91 -17.02
N ASP A 17 -5.05 17.51 -16.14
CA ASP A 17 -5.12 17.98 -14.76
C ASP A 17 -4.54 16.94 -13.81
N LEU A 18 -3.47 17.28 -13.11
CA LEU A 18 -3.00 16.53 -11.96
C LEU A 18 -3.83 16.95 -10.74
N ARG A 19 -4.56 16.00 -10.17
CA ARG A 19 -5.38 16.18 -8.96
C ARG A 19 -4.94 15.18 -7.90
N GLY A 20 -4.96 15.57 -6.64
CA GLY A 20 -4.73 14.66 -5.52
C GLY A 20 -3.35 14.71 -4.83
N PRO A 21 -2.21 15.07 -5.46
CA PRO A 21 -0.97 15.23 -4.71
C PRO A 21 -1.12 16.24 -3.57
N THR A 22 -0.56 15.88 -2.41
CA THR A 22 -0.52 16.78 -1.25
C THR A 22 0.32 18.03 -1.55
N THR A 23 1.37 17.87 -2.36
CA THR A 23 2.29 18.95 -2.75
C THR A 23 2.54 18.89 -4.26
N CYS A 24 2.48 20.04 -4.92
CA CYS A 24 2.96 20.22 -6.28
C CYS A 24 3.75 21.53 -6.32
N ALA A 25 5.05 21.45 -6.54
CA ALA A 25 5.96 22.58 -6.43
C ALA A 25 7.11 22.46 -7.44
N LEU A 26 7.59 23.61 -7.92
CA LEU A 26 8.86 23.69 -8.64
C LEU A 26 9.99 23.65 -7.60
N ILE A 27 10.94 22.74 -7.77
CA ILE A 27 12.04 22.53 -6.85
C ILE A 27 13.38 22.49 -7.59
N THR A 28 14.44 22.88 -6.90
CA THR A 28 15.82 22.78 -7.35
C THR A 28 16.32 21.32 -7.31
N PRO A 29 17.41 21.00 -8.03
CA PRO A 29 18.05 19.69 -7.91
C PRO A 29 18.46 19.34 -6.47
N THR A 30 18.94 20.31 -5.69
CA THR A 30 19.32 20.11 -4.29
C THR A 30 18.12 19.77 -3.40
N GLU A 31 16.99 20.46 -3.59
CA GLU A 31 15.75 20.15 -2.86
C GLU A 31 15.20 18.76 -3.24
N LYS A 32 15.27 18.40 -4.53
CA LYS A 32 14.92 17.06 -5.00
C LYS A 32 15.78 16.00 -4.32
N GLN A 33 17.10 16.19 -4.29
CA GLN A 33 18.00 15.25 -3.62
C GLN A 33 17.67 15.14 -2.13
N SER A 34 17.43 16.25 -1.45
CA SER A 34 17.01 16.26 -0.04
C SER A 34 15.68 15.51 0.19
N ILE A 35 14.74 15.54 -0.75
CA ILE A 35 13.52 14.72 -0.68
C ILE A 35 13.88 13.24 -0.79
N HIS A 36 14.70 12.87 -1.78
CA HIS A 36 15.11 11.47 -1.99
C HIS A 36 15.87 10.90 -0.80
N ASP A 37 16.80 11.66 -0.20
CA ASP A 37 17.61 11.23 0.94
C ASP A 37 16.77 10.94 2.20
N ARG A 38 15.53 11.45 2.26
CA ARG A 38 14.60 11.23 3.36
C ARG A 38 13.72 9.99 3.18
N LEU A 39 13.69 9.40 1.98
CA LEU A 39 12.87 8.23 1.69
C LEU A 39 13.44 6.98 2.38
N GLY A 40 12.53 6.07 2.74
CA GLY A 40 12.90 4.71 3.13
C GLY A 40 13.38 3.90 1.93
N PRO A 41 13.86 2.66 2.16
CA PRO A 41 14.13 1.74 1.06
C PRO A 41 12.86 1.50 0.21
N ASP A 42 13.05 1.32 -1.09
CA ASP A 42 12.00 1.12 -2.09
C ASP A 42 12.03 -0.34 -2.57
N PRO A 43 10.95 -1.13 -2.38
CA PRO A 43 10.90 -2.53 -2.82
C PRO A 43 11.17 -2.77 -4.31
N LEU A 44 11.02 -1.76 -5.18
CA LEU A 44 11.30 -1.87 -6.61
C LEU A 44 12.79 -1.71 -6.98
N ARG A 45 13.64 -1.39 -6.00
CA ARG A 45 15.07 -1.18 -6.24
C ARG A 45 15.87 -2.40 -5.82
N ASP A 46 16.67 -2.92 -6.75
CA ASP A 46 17.59 -4.05 -6.49
C ASP A 46 18.64 -3.74 -5.41
N ASP A 47 18.96 -2.46 -5.20
CA ASP A 47 19.92 -1.99 -4.19
C ASP A 47 19.26 -1.58 -2.85
N ALA A 48 17.96 -1.87 -2.67
CA ALA A 48 17.26 -1.56 -1.44
C ALA A 48 17.79 -2.37 -0.25
N ALA A 49 17.88 -1.72 0.91
CA ALA A 49 18.31 -2.32 2.16
C ALA A 49 17.11 -2.50 3.12
N PRO A 50 16.37 -3.62 3.08
CA PRO A 50 15.16 -3.85 3.88
C PRO A 50 15.38 -3.69 5.39
N GLU A 51 16.58 -4.03 5.88
CA GLU A 51 16.94 -3.95 7.29
C GLU A 51 16.87 -2.51 7.80
N THR A 52 17.02 -1.51 6.93
CA THR A 52 16.89 -0.09 7.30
C THR A 52 15.45 0.26 7.68
N ALA A 53 14.46 -0.27 6.96
CA ALA A 53 13.07 -0.14 7.33
C ALA A 53 12.78 -0.94 8.61
N TYR A 54 13.26 -2.19 8.71
CA TYR A 54 13.04 -3.02 9.89
C TYR A 54 13.60 -2.40 11.18
N ARG A 55 14.79 -1.79 11.13
CA ARG A 55 15.36 -1.07 12.28
C ARG A 55 14.45 0.07 12.79
N ARG A 56 13.71 0.74 11.89
CA ARG A 56 12.75 1.80 12.27
C ARG A 56 11.47 1.18 12.82
N ILE A 57 10.97 0.12 12.18
CA ILE A 57 9.75 -0.59 12.56
C ILE A 57 9.90 -1.23 13.93
N SER A 58 10.93 -2.06 14.14
CA SER A 58 11.19 -2.82 15.37
C SER A 58 11.41 -1.96 16.62
N ARG A 59 11.66 -0.65 16.47
CA ARG A 59 11.82 0.30 17.58
C ARG A 59 10.58 1.13 17.85
N SER A 60 9.56 1.04 16.99
CA SER A 60 8.40 1.91 17.03
C SER A 60 7.23 1.29 17.78
N ARG A 61 6.58 2.09 18.64
CA ARG A 61 5.30 1.73 19.27
C ARG A 61 4.09 2.13 18.41
N THR A 62 4.33 2.68 17.23
CA THR A 62 3.30 2.98 16.23
C THR A 62 2.82 1.68 15.57
N THR A 63 1.59 1.67 15.09
CA THR A 63 1.02 0.50 14.40
C THR A 63 1.76 0.20 13.10
N ILE A 64 1.87 -1.08 12.73
CA ILE A 64 2.52 -1.50 11.49
C ILE A 64 1.83 -0.90 10.26
N ALA A 65 0.50 -0.76 10.29
CA ALA A 65 -0.24 -0.10 9.22
C ALA A 65 0.09 1.39 9.08
N ALA A 66 0.40 2.12 10.16
CA ALA A 66 0.85 3.50 10.03
C ALA A 66 2.30 3.57 9.53
N LEU A 67 3.16 2.67 10.00
CA LEU A 67 4.57 2.61 9.57
C LEU A 67 4.73 2.29 8.08
N LEU A 68 3.91 1.38 7.53
CA LEU A 68 3.93 1.06 6.09
C LEU A 68 3.45 2.22 5.20
N MET A 69 2.75 3.22 5.74
CA MET A 69 2.40 4.43 4.97
C MET A 69 3.47 5.53 5.07
N ASP A 70 4.37 5.46 6.04
CA ASP A 70 5.41 6.47 6.23
C ASP A 70 6.49 6.27 5.17
N GLN A 71 6.52 7.17 4.19
CA GLN A 71 7.49 7.13 3.08
C GLN A 71 8.95 7.28 3.55
N LYS A 72 9.18 7.72 4.80
CA LYS A 72 10.51 7.70 5.42
C LYS A 72 10.87 6.30 5.91
N VAL A 73 9.91 5.48 6.31
CA VAL A 73 10.15 4.11 6.78
C VAL A 73 10.33 3.17 5.59
N ILE A 74 9.42 3.24 4.62
CA ILE A 74 9.45 2.44 3.39
C ILE A 74 8.80 3.26 2.27
N ALA A 75 9.49 3.39 1.14
CA ALA A 75 8.99 4.17 0.01
C ALA A 75 8.07 3.32 -0.89
N GLY A 76 7.14 3.97 -1.59
CA GLY A 76 6.30 3.35 -2.61
C GLY A 76 5.10 2.58 -2.09
N VAL A 77 5.14 2.07 -0.85
CA VAL A 77 3.99 1.40 -0.24
C VAL A 77 2.85 2.41 -0.01
N GLY A 78 1.75 2.18 -0.72
CA GLY A 78 0.52 2.95 -0.64
C GLY A 78 -0.58 2.22 0.12
N ASN A 79 -1.78 2.81 0.13
CA ASN A 79 -2.89 2.31 0.94
C ASN A 79 -3.38 0.91 0.52
N VAL A 80 -3.31 0.59 -0.78
CA VAL A 80 -3.64 -0.75 -1.30
C VAL A 80 -2.64 -1.76 -0.75
N TYR A 81 -1.36 -1.61 -1.10
CA TYR A 81 -0.30 -2.54 -0.69
C TYR A 81 -0.22 -2.72 0.83
N ARG A 82 -0.34 -1.66 1.63
CA ARG A 82 -0.43 -1.77 3.09
C ARG A 82 -1.53 -2.73 3.54
N ALA A 83 -2.76 -2.51 3.06
CA ALA A 83 -3.91 -3.28 3.53
C ALA A 83 -3.79 -4.75 3.09
N GLU A 84 -3.35 -4.93 1.85
CA GLU A 84 -3.27 -6.23 1.20
C GLU A 84 -2.13 -7.10 1.72
N VAL A 85 -0.92 -6.53 1.91
CA VAL A 85 0.22 -7.31 2.40
C VAL A 85 0.00 -7.76 3.85
N LEU A 86 -0.55 -6.89 4.70
CA LEU A 86 -0.87 -7.26 6.08
C LEU A 86 -1.95 -8.34 6.12
N PHE A 87 -2.93 -8.29 5.23
CA PHE A 87 -3.93 -9.35 5.11
C PHE A 87 -3.31 -10.67 4.64
N ARG A 88 -2.45 -10.64 3.61
CA ARG A 88 -1.78 -11.82 3.04
C ARG A 88 -0.91 -12.57 4.04
N HIS A 89 -0.43 -11.87 5.08
CA HIS A 89 0.35 -12.45 6.18
C HIS A 89 -0.44 -12.63 7.49
N GLY A 90 -1.74 -12.31 7.51
CA GLY A 90 -2.59 -12.46 8.71
C GLY A 90 -2.19 -11.55 9.87
N ILE A 91 -1.55 -10.42 9.59
CA ILE A 91 -1.04 -9.50 10.61
C ILE A 91 -2.09 -8.44 10.93
N ASP A 92 -2.42 -8.29 12.22
CA ASP A 92 -3.28 -7.20 12.70
C ASP A 92 -2.65 -5.85 12.34
N PRO A 93 -3.34 -4.99 11.55
CA PRO A 93 -2.82 -3.67 11.21
C PRO A 93 -2.55 -2.77 12.43
N TYR A 94 -3.18 -3.03 13.57
CA TYR A 94 -2.96 -2.30 14.82
C TYR A 94 -1.80 -2.82 15.65
N ARG A 95 -1.20 -3.97 15.28
CA ARG A 95 0.02 -4.49 15.92
C ARG A 95 1.12 -3.43 15.87
N THR A 96 1.83 -3.24 16.97
CA THR A 96 2.91 -2.23 17.05
C THR A 96 4.17 -2.74 16.37
N GLY A 97 4.89 -1.86 15.67
CA GLY A 97 6.09 -2.24 14.90
C GLY A 97 7.14 -2.99 15.72
N ASN A 98 7.31 -2.63 16.99
CA ASN A 98 8.24 -3.27 17.93
C ASN A 98 7.87 -4.71 18.35
N THR A 99 6.72 -5.21 17.93
CA THR A 99 6.31 -6.62 18.13
C THR A 99 6.41 -7.43 16.84
N LEU A 100 6.74 -6.80 15.71
CA LEU A 100 6.96 -7.50 14.44
C LEU A 100 8.31 -8.23 14.47
N THR A 101 8.27 -9.53 14.21
CA THR A 101 9.47 -10.37 14.18
C THR A 101 10.25 -10.18 12.87
N PRO A 102 11.56 -10.50 12.84
CA PRO A 102 12.33 -10.42 11.61
C PRO A 102 11.75 -11.30 10.48
N PRO A 103 11.35 -12.58 10.72
CA PRO A 103 10.75 -13.40 9.66
C PRO A 103 9.42 -12.85 9.11
N GLU A 104 8.57 -12.24 9.96
CA GLU A 104 7.35 -11.58 9.48
C GLU A 104 7.69 -10.38 8.59
N TRP A 105 8.69 -9.58 8.97
CA TRP A 105 9.16 -8.47 8.14
C TRP A 105 9.74 -8.94 6.81
N ASP A 106 10.59 -9.96 6.83
CA ASP A 106 11.18 -10.51 5.61
C ASP A 106 10.08 -11.02 4.67
N ALA A 107 9.05 -11.69 5.22
CA ALA A 107 7.91 -12.14 4.43
C ALA A 107 7.13 -10.98 3.80
N ILE A 108 6.83 -9.92 4.59
CA ILE A 108 6.18 -8.71 4.07
C ILE A 108 7.03 -8.07 2.97
N TRP A 109 8.34 -7.94 3.18
CA TRP A 109 9.22 -7.28 2.23
C TRP A 109 9.26 -8.01 0.89
N HIS A 110 9.48 -9.33 0.88
CA HIS A 110 9.51 -10.12 -0.35
C HIS A 110 8.16 -10.05 -1.09
N ASP A 111 7.05 -10.13 -0.36
CA ASP A 111 5.72 -10.02 -0.95
C ASP A 111 5.49 -8.63 -1.56
N LEU A 112 5.99 -7.55 -0.93
CA LEU A 112 5.96 -6.21 -1.52
C LEU A 112 6.81 -6.10 -2.78
N VAL A 113 8.03 -6.67 -2.80
CA VAL A 113 8.89 -6.69 -3.99
C VAL A 113 8.11 -7.31 -5.17
N ASP A 114 7.56 -8.52 -4.97
CA ASP A 114 6.84 -9.25 -6.01
C ASP A 114 5.60 -8.47 -6.48
N LEU A 115 4.73 -8.06 -5.55
CA LEU A 115 3.47 -7.37 -5.85
C LEU A 115 3.67 -6.01 -6.51
N MET A 116 4.73 -5.28 -6.15
CA MET A 116 5.02 -3.98 -6.74
C MET A 116 5.62 -4.15 -8.15
N HIS A 117 6.49 -5.13 -8.38
CA HIS A 117 6.99 -5.43 -9.72
C HIS A 117 5.88 -5.90 -10.67
N GLU A 118 4.96 -6.73 -10.19
CA GLU A 118 3.77 -7.11 -10.95
C GLU A 118 2.88 -5.90 -11.22
N GLY A 119 2.69 -5.03 -10.22
CA GLY A 119 1.95 -3.78 -10.34
C GLY A 119 2.45 -2.89 -11.48
N VAL A 120 3.78 -2.72 -11.55
CA VAL A 120 4.46 -1.98 -12.62
C VAL A 120 4.27 -2.68 -13.96
N ARG A 121 4.54 -3.99 -14.03
CA ARG A 121 4.49 -4.79 -15.27
C ARG A 121 3.10 -4.78 -15.90
N ASN A 122 2.06 -4.92 -15.09
CA ASN A 122 0.68 -5.06 -15.54
C ASN A 122 -0.06 -3.72 -15.59
N ASN A 123 0.56 -2.63 -15.11
CA ASN A 123 -0.08 -1.33 -14.90
C ASN A 123 -1.41 -1.45 -14.12
N ARG A 124 -1.44 -2.38 -13.15
CA ARG A 124 -2.63 -2.74 -12.37
C ARG A 124 -2.20 -3.45 -11.09
N ILE A 125 -2.85 -3.14 -9.97
CA ILE A 125 -2.55 -3.76 -8.67
C ILE A 125 -3.45 -4.96 -8.47
N ASP A 126 -2.91 -6.16 -8.69
CA ASP A 126 -3.55 -7.43 -8.35
C ASP A 126 -2.78 -8.05 -7.18
N THR A 127 -3.43 -8.22 -6.02
CA THR A 127 -2.78 -8.72 -4.79
C THR A 127 -3.31 -10.06 -4.34
N VAL A 128 -4.29 -10.62 -5.04
CA VAL A 128 -4.88 -11.92 -4.72
C VAL A 128 -3.97 -13.05 -5.20
N ARG A 129 -3.67 -14.00 -4.30
CA ARG A 129 -2.87 -15.20 -4.62
C ARG A 129 -3.56 -16.04 -5.70
N PRO A 130 -2.80 -16.77 -6.55
CA PRO A 130 -3.37 -17.59 -7.63
C PRO A 130 -4.48 -18.55 -7.19
N GLU A 131 -4.37 -19.15 -6.02
CA GLU A 131 -5.37 -20.08 -5.44
C GLU A 131 -6.66 -19.39 -4.97
N HIS A 132 -6.68 -18.06 -4.93
CA HIS A 132 -7.80 -17.25 -4.45
C HIS A 132 -8.37 -16.30 -5.53
N THR A 133 -7.93 -16.45 -6.78
CA THR A 133 -8.48 -15.65 -7.88
C THR A 133 -9.99 -15.89 -8.05
N PRO A 134 -10.71 -14.97 -8.72
CA PRO A 134 -12.11 -15.16 -9.04
C PRO A 134 -12.39 -16.53 -9.69
N GLU A 135 -11.55 -16.93 -10.65
CA GLU A 135 -11.65 -18.19 -11.37
C GLU A 135 -11.40 -19.40 -10.46
N ALA A 136 -10.34 -19.36 -9.64
CA ALA A 136 -9.99 -20.45 -8.73
C ALA A 136 -11.07 -20.69 -7.66
N MET A 137 -11.76 -19.63 -7.23
CA MET A 137 -12.81 -19.68 -6.21
C MET A 137 -14.24 -19.77 -6.77
N GLY A 138 -14.42 -19.72 -8.10
CA GLY A 138 -15.75 -19.71 -8.73
C GLY A 138 -16.60 -18.50 -8.34
N ARG A 139 -15.99 -17.33 -8.14
CA ARG A 139 -16.65 -16.07 -7.76
C ARG A 139 -16.52 -15.03 -8.87
N PRO A 140 -17.42 -14.04 -8.96
CA PRO A 140 -17.25 -12.95 -9.93
C PRO A 140 -15.99 -12.11 -9.63
N PRO A 141 -15.36 -11.53 -10.67
CA PRO A 141 -14.25 -10.61 -10.49
C PRO A 141 -14.71 -9.30 -9.83
N ARG A 142 -13.77 -8.59 -9.21
CA ARG A 142 -14.05 -7.27 -8.63
C ARG A 142 -14.44 -6.26 -9.72
N VAL A 143 -15.44 -5.44 -9.40
CA VAL A 143 -15.86 -4.28 -10.20
C VAL A 143 -15.54 -3.01 -9.42
N ASP A 144 -14.49 -2.29 -9.80
CA ASP A 144 -14.06 -1.01 -9.22
C ASP A 144 -13.41 -0.14 -10.31
N ASP A 145 -13.65 1.18 -10.28
CA ASP A 145 -13.10 2.14 -11.24
C ASP A 145 -11.57 2.16 -11.28
N HIS A 146 -10.90 1.70 -10.21
CA HIS A 146 -9.44 1.64 -10.11
C HIS A 146 -8.89 0.28 -10.58
N GLY A 147 -9.76 -0.65 -10.99
CA GLY A 147 -9.43 -2.00 -11.39
C GLY A 147 -8.76 -2.83 -10.29
N GLY A 148 -8.13 -3.92 -10.72
CA GLY A 148 -7.35 -4.80 -9.86
C GLY A 148 -8.19 -5.75 -9.00
N GLU A 149 -7.57 -6.84 -8.54
CA GLU A 149 -8.18 -7.82 -7.66
C GLU A 149 -7.49 -7.81 -6.29
N VAL A 150 -8.27 -7.66 -5.22
CA VAL A 150 -7.77 -7.41 -3.85
C VAL A 150 -8.60 -8.12 -2.79
N TYR A 151 -8.00 -8.42 -1.64
CA TYR A 151 -8.65 -9.08 -0.52
C TYR A 151 -9.46 -8.17 0.38
N VAL A 152 -8.99 -6.97 0.72
CA VAL A 152 -9.62 -6.14 1.76
C VAL A 152 -9.79 -4.67 1.35
N TYR A 153 -8.89 -4.14 0.53
CA TYR A 153 -8.88 -2.73 0.17
C TYR A 153 -10.20 -2.30 -0.48
N ARG A 154 -10.87 -1.28 0.08
CA ARG A 154 -12.19 -0.81 -0.39
C ARG A 154 -13.23 -1.94 -0.53
N ARG A 155 -13.18 -2.92 0.39
CA ARG A 155 -14.18 -3.99 0.51
C ARG A 155 -14.93 -3.94 1.84
N ALA A 156 -14.97 -2.79 2.49
CA ALA A 156 -15.65 -2.61 3.76
C ALA A 156 -17.11 -3.14 3.70
N ASN A 157 -17.54 -3.81 4.76
CA ASN A 157 -18.86 -4.45 4.90
C ASN A 157 -19.13 -5.62 3.95
N LEU A 158 -18.16 -6.02 3.11
CA LEU A 158 -18.26 -7.22 2.29
C LEU A 158 -17.67 -8.44 3.02
N PRO A 159 -18.10 -9.66 2.68
CA PRO A 159 -17.53 -10.88 3.23
C PRO A 159 -16.08 -11.07 2.73
N CYS A 160 -15.18 -11.36 3.66
CA CYS A 160 -13.81 -11.77 3.39
C CYS A 160 -13.80 -12.98 2.46
N HIS A 161 -12.96 -12.95 1.42
CA HIS A 161 -12.85 -14.08 0.49
C HIS A 161 -12.33 -15.36 1.15
N ILE A 162 -11.62 -15.24 2.27
CA ILE A 162 -10.99 -16.39 2.92
C ILE A 162 -11.88 -17.00 4.00
N CYS A 163 -12.45 -16.18 4.88
CA CYS A 163 -13.16 -16.67 6.06
C CYS A 163 -14.65 -16.31 6.10
N GLY A 164 -15.17 -15.56 5.11
CA GLY A 164 -16.55 -15.07 5.07
C GLY A 164 -16.91 -13.97 6.07
N GLY A 165 -16.03 -13.66 7.03
CA GLY A 165 -16.23 -12.59 8.01
C GLY A 165 -16.20 -11.20 7.38
N GLU A 166 -16.84 -10.22 8.02
CA GLU A 166 -16.95 -8.86 7.49
C GLU A 166 -15.59 -8.12 7.46
N ILE A 167 -15.28 -7.49 6.33
CA ILE A 167 -14.15 -6.56 6.22
C ILE A 167 -14.49 -5.24 6.91
N ARG A 168 -13.65 -4.84 7.86
CA ARG A 168 -13.80 -3.59 8.62
C ARG A 168 -13.01 -2.45 7.99
N THR A 169 -13.40 -1.23 8.33
CA THR A 169 -12.67 -0.01 7.96
C THR A 169 -12.61 0.98 9.11
N ALA A 170 -11.57 1.82 9.11
CA ALA A 170 -11.37 2.90 10.07
C ALA A 170 -10.39 3.94 9.48
N ASP A 171 -10.43 5.17 10.00
CA ASP A 171 -9.39 6.16 9.69
C ASP A 171 -8.10 5.86 10.46
N LEU A 172 -6.97 5.78 9.75
CA LEU A 172 -5.65 5.62 10.35
C LEU A 172 -4.61 6.44 9.57
N ALA A 173 -3.94 7.37 10.25
CA ALA A 173 -2.94 8.27 9.65
C ALA A 173 -3.47 9.00 8.40
N ALA A 174 -4.66 9.60 8.53
CA ALA A 174 -5.36 10.37 7.49
C ALA A 174 -5.72 9.57 6.21
N ARG A 175 -5.80 8.24 6.31
CA ARG A 175 -6.23 7.34 5.22
C ARG A 175 -7.11 6.23 5.77
N ASN A 176 -8.11 5.80 5.00
CA ASN A 176 -8.90 4.62 5.34
C ASN A 176 -8.01 3.37 5.41
N LEU A 177 -8.10 2.64 6.50
CA LEU A 177 -7.59 1.29 6.69
C LEU A 177 -8.69 0.29 6.38
N PHE A 178 -8.33 -0.87 5.83
CA PHE A 178 -9.24 -2.00 5.59
C PHE A 178 -8.60 -3.28 6.09
N TRP A 179 -9.35 -4.13 6.80
CA TRP A 179 -8.82 -5.40 7.32
C TRP A 179 -9.93 -6.41 7.64
N CYS A 180 -9.57 -7.68 7.70
CA CYS A 180 -10.45 -8.74 8.19
C CYS A 180 -10.09 -9.08 9.65
N PRO A 181 -10.95 -8.80 10.65
CA PRO A 181 -10.64 -9.07 12.06
C PRO A 181 -10.52 -10.57 12.37
N THR A 182 -11.09 -11.43 11.54
CA THR A 182 -11.03 -12.89 11.72
C THR A 182 -9.71 -13.47 11.19
N CYS A 183 -9.22 -12.96 10.05
CA CYS A 183 -7.95 -13.41 9.45
C CYS A 183 -6.73 -12.72 10.06
N GLN A 184 -6.88 -11.48 10.53
CA GLN A 184 -5.81 -10.65 11.08
C GLN A 184 -6.03 -10.46 12.59
N LYS A 185 -5.77 -11.53 13.34
CA LYS A 185 -5.96 -11.53 14.80
C LYS A 185 -4.81 -10.77 15.48
N PRO A 186 -5.06 -10.08 16.61
CA PRO A 186 -4.02 -9.42 17.41
C PRO A 186 -2.86 -10.34 17.77
#